data_AF-A0A5J4RJ68-F1
#
_entry.id   AF-A0A5J4RJ68-F1
#
_cell.length_a   1.000
_cell.length_b   1.000
_cell.length_c   1.000
_cell.angle_alpha   90.00
_cell.angle_beta   90.00
_cell.angle_gamma   90.00
#
_symmetry.space_group_name_H-M   'P 1'
#
loop_
_entity.id
_entity.type
_entity.pdbx_description
1 polymer ?
#
loop_
_entity_poly.entity_id
_entity_poly.type
_entity_poly.pdbx_seq_one_letter_code
_entity_poly.pdbx_strand_id
1 'polypeptide(L)'
;MEKKYKSLTIFEFQEQFKDDMDSLRYLSELKWKGGFVCSKCGHTHYCKGHEMPYSRQCTKCRHVESPMAGTLFHKCKFSLLKAFYILYYLSSNRKGISSTELSGKLGLRQKTCWLFRAESYARDAKQR
;
A
#
# COMPACT_ATOMS: atom_id res chain seq x y z
N MET A 1 9.93 -16.78 19.51
CA MET A 1 10.86 -16.22 18.49
C MET A 1 10.37 -14.83 18.12
N GLU A 2 10.93 -13.81 18.76
CA GLU A 2 10.58 -12.41 18.54
C GLU A 2 10.99 -12.01 17.12
N LYS A 3 10.02 -11.73 16.25
CA LYS A 3 10.29 -11.08 14.96
C LYS A 3 10.74 -9.66 15.26
N LYS A 4 12.04 -9.42 15.38
CA LYS A 4 12.63 -8.08 15.34
C LYS A 4 12.24 -7.46 14.00
N TYR A 5 11.24 -6.58 14.00
CA TYR A 5 10.92 -5.73 12.87
C TYR A 5 12.13 -4.80 12.66
N LYS A 6 13.02 -5.19 11.75
CA LYS A 6 14.14 -4.34 11.33
C LYS A 6 13.50 -3.22 10.50
N SER A 7 13.32 -2.06 11.11
CA SER A 7 12.84 -0.87 10.40
C SER A 7 13.87 -0.52 9.32
N LEU A 8 13.42 -0.40 8.08
CA LEU A 8 14.24 0.14 7.00
C LEU A 8 14.78 1.51 7.40
N THR A 9 16.02 1.80 7.05
CA THR A 9 16.54 3.17 7.07
C THR A 9 15.90 3.98 5.94
N ILE A 10 15.99 5.31 6.01
CA ILE A 10 15.42 6.18 4.98
C ILE A 10 16.07 5.95 3.61
N PHE A 11 17.38 5.66 3.59
CA PHE A 11 18.12 5.40 2.36
C PHE A 11 17.73 4.06 1.73
N GLU A 12 17.62 2.98 2.51
CA GLU A 12 17.14 1.69 2.02
C GLU A 12 15.70 1.80 1.50
N PHE A 13 14.85 2.56 2.18
CA PHE A 13 13.48 2.80 1.73
C PHE A 13 13.44 3.56 0.38
N GLN A 14 14.26 4.60 0.23
CA GLN A 14 14.38 5.36 -1.01
C GLN A 14 14.92 4.53 -2.18
N GLU A 15 15.86 3.62 -1.90
CA GLU A 15 16.40 2.71 -2.89
C GLU A 15 15.38 1.67 -3.34
N GLN A 16 14.55 1.18 -2.41
CA GLN A 16 13.52 0.20 -2.69
C GLN A 16 12.28 0.79 -3.37
N PHE A 17 11.90 2.02 -3.02
CA PHE A 17 10.70 2.70 -3.52
C PHE A 17 11.08 4.03 -4.18
N LYS A 18 11.37 3.97 -5.49
CA LYS A 18 11.78 5.15 -6.27
C LYS A 18 10.57 5.87 -6.87
N ASP A 19 9.53 5.11 -7.22
CA ASP A 19 8.32 5.59 -7.85
C ASP A 19 7.06 4.82 -7.41
N ASP A 20 5.92 5.20 -7.99
CA ASP A 20 4.64 4.53 -7.76
C ASP A 20 4.65 3.09 -8.31
N MET A 21 5.48 2.76 -9.31
CA MET A 21 5.56 1.43 -9.93
C MET A 21 6.24 0.42 -9.02
N ASP A 22 7.34 0.80 -8.36
CA ASP A 22 7.99 -0.02 -7.32
C ASP A 22 7.01 -0.31 -6.17
N SER A 23 6.25 0.72 -5.76
CA SER A 23 5.24 0.60 -4.72
C SER A 23 4.09 -0.35 -5.13
N LEU A 24 3.64 -0.28 -6.38
CA LEU A 24 2.64 -1.20 -6.94
C LEU A 24 3.16 -2.63 -7.05
N ARG A 25 4.40 -2.83 -7.52
CA ARG A 25 5.05 -4.14 -7.59
C ARG A 25 5.04 -4.80 -6.22
N TYR A 26 5.56 -4.10 -5.22
CA TYR A 26 5.62 -4.58 -3.84
C TYR A 26 4.21 -4.92 -3.30
N LEU A 27 3.21 -4.06 -3.52
CA LEU A 27 1.83 -4.35 -3.13
C LEU A 27 1.28 -5.61 -3.79
N SER A 28 1.57 -5.80 -5.07
CA SER A 28 1.07 -6.96 -5.83
C SER A 28 1.65 -8.26 -5.28
N GLU A 29 2.95 -8.26 -4.98
CA GLU A 29 3.66 -9.40 -4.39
C GLU A 29 3.12 -9.71 -2.99
N LEU A 30 2.92 -8.67 -2.16
CA LEU A 30 2.39 -8.84 -0.81
C LEU A 30 0.95 -9.37 -0.83
N LYS A 31 0.08 -8.76 -1.65
CA LYS A 31 -1.35 -9.10 -1.72
C LYS A 31 -1.58 -10.55 -2.17
N TRP A 32 -0.81 -11.02 -3.14
CA TRP A 32 -0.99 -12.36 -3.72
C TRP A 32 0.16 -13.31 -3.40
N LYS A 33 0.87 -13.09 -2.30
CA LYS A 33 1.95 -13.97 -1.81
C LYS A 33 1.48 -15.41 -1.61
N GLY A 34 0.23 -15.58 -1.16
CA GLY A 34 -0.41 -16.88 -0.96
C GLY A 34 -1.16 -17.43 -2.18
N GLY A 35 -1.03 -16.79 -3.34
CA GLY A 35 -1.78 -17.11 -4.55
C GLY A 35 -2.87 -16.09 -4.88
N PHE A 36 -3.36 -16.15 -6.11
CA PHE A 36 -4.51 -15.35 -6.56
C PHE A 36 -5.80 -16.09 -6.25
N VAL A 37 -6.77 -15.37 -5.70
CA VAL A 37 -8.16 -15.81 -5.59
C VAL A 37 -9.03 -14.65 -6.03
N CYS A 38 -9.84 -14.84 -7.06
CA CYS A 38 -10.69 -13.78 -7.58
C CYS A 38 -11.74 -13.38 -6.53
N SER A 39 -11.76 -12.11 -6.16
CA SER A 39 -12.74 -11.54 -5.21
C SER A 39 -14.20 -11.65 -5.65
N LYS A 40 -14.48 -11.89 -6.93
CA LYS A 40 -15.84 -12.03 -7.48
C LYS A 40 -16.35 -13.47 -7.57
N CYS A 41 -15.49 -14.42 -7.91
CA CYS A 41 -15.92 -15.79 -8.25
C CYS A 41 -15.10 -16.91 -7.61
N GLY A 42 -14.08 -16.58 -6.81
CA GLY A 42 -13.23 -17.55 -6.11
C GLY A 42 -12.24 -18.30 -7.00
N HIS A 43 -12.20 -18.04 -8.32
CA HIS A 43 -11.28 -18.72 -9.22
C HIS A 43 -9.81 -18.32 -8.98
N THR A 44 -8.90 -19.27 -9.11
CA THR A 44 -7.49 -19.11 -8.73
C THR A 44 -6.55 -18.79 -9.90
N HIS A 45 -7.00 -18.99 -11.14
CA HIS A 45 -6.20 -18.66 -12.32
C HIS A 45 -6.43 -17.20 -12.76
N TYR A 46 -5.34 -16.59 -13.22
CA TYR A 46 -5.32 -15.22 -13.70
C TYR A 46 -4.40 -15.05 -14.91
N CYS A 47 -4.64 -14.00 -15.68
CA CYS A 47 -3.72 -13.43 -16.65
C CYS A 47 -3.34 -12.00 -16.22
N LYS A 48 -2.33 -11.41 -16.88
CA LYS A 48 -1.96 -10.02 -16.65
C LYS A 48 -3.12 -9.10 -17.05
N GLY A 49 -3.53 -8.19 -16.18
CA GLY A 49 -4.50 -7.16 -16.54
C GLY A 49 -3.85 -6.09 -17.42
N HIS A 50 -4.61 -5.56 -18.37
CA HIS A 50 -4.10 -4.62 -19.37
C HIS A 50 -4.18 -3.16 -18.93
N GLU A 51 -5.22 -2.79 -18.18
CA GLU A 51 -5.54 -1.39 -17.86
C GLU A 51 -4.64 -0.80 -16.77
N MET A 52 -4.21 -1.62 -15.82
CA MET A 52 -3.48 -1.17 -14.63
C MET A 52 -2.22 -2.03 -14.43
N PRO A 53 -1.04 -1.42 -14.21
CA PRO A 53 0.19 -2.16 -13.98
C PRO A 53 0.07 -3.05 -12.74
N TYR A 54 0.65 -4.24 -12.83
CA TYR A 54 0.62 -5.29 -11.80
C TYR A 54 -0.79 -5.77 -11.41
N SER A 55 -1.84 -5.41 -12.16
CA SER A 55 -3.17 -5.98 -11.96
C SER A 55 -3.27 -7.41 -12.48
N ARG A 56 -4.18 -8.17 -11.88
CA ARG A 56 -4.47 -9.55 -12.27
C ARG A 56 -5.90 -9.65 -12.75
N GLN A 57 -6.10 -10.21 -13.94
CA GLN A 57 -7.43 -10.44 -14.50
C GLN A 57 -7.80 -11.91 -14.34
N CYS A 58 -8.97 -12.17 -13.76
CA CYS A 58 -9.48 -13.54 -13.63
C CYS A 58 -9.79 -14.14 -15.01
N THR A 59 -9.29 -15.34 -15.29
CA THR A 59 -9.53 -16.03 -16.56
C THR A 59 -10.97 -16.53 -16.72
N LYS A 60 -11.72 -16.70 -15.61
CA LYS A 60 -13.11 -17.19 -15.61
C LYS A 60 -14.13 -16.07 -15.81
N CYS A 61 -14.13 -15.06 -14.94
CA CYS A 61 -15.14 -13.99 -14.97
C CYS A 61 -14.62 -12.67 -15.57
N ARG A 62 -13.37 -12.63 -16.03
CA ARG A 62 -12.70 -11.44 -16.60
C ARG A 62 -12.61 -10.23 -15.66
N HIS A 63 -12.90 -10.40 -14.36
CA HIS A 63 -12.74 -9.35 -13.39
C HIS A 63 -11.26 -8.97 -13.24
N VAL A 64 -10.94 -7.69 -13.41
CA VAL A 64 -9.61 -7.13 -13.20
C VAL A 64 -9.50 -6.66 -11.75
N GLU A 65 -8.50 -7.18 -11.05
CA GLU A 65 -8.24 -6.85 -9.66
C GLU A 65 -6.92 -6.09 -9.53
N SER A 66 -6.99 -4.88 -8.96
CA SER A 66 -5.83 -4.02 -8.71
C SER A 66 -5.05 -4.47 -7.47
N PRO A 67 -3.72 -4.27 -7.43
CA PRO A 67 -2.92 -4.43 -6.20
C PRO A 67 -3.42 -3.59 -5.03
N MET A 68 -4.02 -2.42 -5.31
CA MET A 68 -4.57 -1.51 -4.31
C MET A 68 -5.98 -1.92 -3.84
N ALA A 69 -6.65 -2.86 -4.53
CA ALA A 69 -8.00 -3.26 -4.17
C ALA A 69 -8.03 -3.99 -2.83
N GLY A 70 -8.90 -3.56 -1.91
CA GLY A 70 -9.03 -4.17 -0.58
C GLY A 70 -7.90 -3.82 0.40
N THR A 71 -6.88 -3.07 -0.01
CA THR A 71 -5.78 -2.65 0.87
C THR A 71 -6.05 -1.27 1.47
N LEU A 72 -5.15 -0.80 2.36
CA LEU A 72 -5.15 0.58 2.87
C LEU A 72 -5.06 1.62 1.73
N PHE A 73 -4.44 1.24 0.61
CA PHE A 73 -4.24 2.12 -0.53
C PHE A 73 -5.44 2.16 -1.48
N HIS A 74 -6.54 1.47 -1.13
CA HIS A 74 -7.74 1.46 -1.96
C HIS A 74 -8.28 2.88 -2.18
N LYS A 75 -8.49 3.25 -3.45
CA LYS A 75 -8.94 4.59 -3.86
C LYS A 75 -8.01 5.74 -3.42
N CYS A 76 -6.73 5.47 -3.20
CA CYS A 76 -5.73 6.54 -3.00
C CYS A 76 -5.70 7.47 -4.21
N LYS A 77 -6.00 8.76 -4.00
CA LYS A 77 -6.08 9.79 -5.07
C LYS A 77 -4.80 10.62 -5.21
N PHE A 78 -3.71 10.18 -4.59
CA PHE A 78 -2.41 10.83 -4.65
C PHE A 78 -1.33 9.76 -4.87
N SER A 79 -0.10 10.19 -5.16
CA SER A 79 1.02 9.29 -5.44
C SER A 79 1.13 8.19 -4.39
N LEU A 80 1.20 6.96 -4.89
CA LEU A 80 1.30 5.76 -4.06
C LEU A 80 2.61 5.75 -3.27
N LEU A 81 3.70 6.22 -3.89
CA LEU A 81 4.98 6.40 -3.23
C LEU A 81 4.84 7.31 -2.00
N LYS A 82 4.14 8.45 -2.11
CA LYS A 82 3.89 9.33 -0.97
C LYS A 82 3.06 8.64 0.12
N ALA A 83 2.11 7.79 -0.25
CA ALA A 83 1.32 7.01 0.72
C ALA A 83 2.20 6.01 1.49
N PHE A 84 3.15 5.38 0.78
CA PHE A 84 4.18 4.52 1.35
C PHE A 84 5.08 5.29 2.33
N TYR A 85 5.51 6.51 1.99
CA TYR A 85 6.24 7.36 2.93
C TYR A 85 5.44 7.71 4.19
N ILE A 86 4.13 7.95 4.06
CA ILE A 86 3.28 8.17 5.26
C ILE A 86 3.38 6.97 6.18
N LEU A 87 3.23 5.74 5.68
CA LEU A 87 3.38 4.52 6.49
C LEU A 87 4.79 4.36 7.07
N TYR A 88 5.82 4.67 6.30
CA TYR A 88 7.20 4.65 6.76
C TYR A 88 7.38 5.60 7.96
N TYR A 89 6.91 6.84 7.87
CA TYR A 89 7.04 7.81 8.98
C TYR A 89 6.16 7.43 10.18
N LEU A 90 4.99 6.85 9.96
CA LEU A 90 4.13 6.38 11.06
C LEU A 90 4.76 5.21 11.81
N SER A 91 5.47 4.30 11.12
CA SER A 91 6.10 3.13 11.72
C SER A 91 7.49 3.40 12.31
N SER A 92 8.27 4.30 11.72
CA SER A 92 9.63 4.62 12.18
C SER A 92 9.67 5.64 13.32
N ASN A 93 8.63 6.48 13.48
CA ASN A 93 8.64 7.55 14.47
C ASN A 93 8.01 7.12 15.80
N ARG A 94 8.84 6.91 16.83
CA ARG A 94 8.39 6.41 18.14
C ARG A 94 7.41 7.32 18.87
N LYS A 95 7.48 8.63 18.64
CA LYS A 95 6.55 9.62 19.25
C LYS A 95 5.32 9.89 18.38
N GLY A 96 5.20 9.18 17.25
CA GLY A 96 4.24 9.48 16.20
C GLY A 96 4.64 10.71 15.38
N ILE A 97 3.94 10.92 14.27
CA ILE A 97 4.11 12.09 13.40
C ILE A 97 2.77 12.79 13.20
N SER A 98 2.79 14.13 13.21
CA SER A 98 1.59 14.95 13.00
C SER A 98 1.22 15.02 11.51
N SER A 99 -0.06 15.26 11.20
CA SER A 99 -0.50 15.45 9.80
C SER A 99 0.09 16.71 9.16
N THR A 100 0.38 17.74 9.96
CA THR A 100 1.04 18.98 9.51
C THR A 100 2.49 18.73 9.13
N GLU A 101 3.20 17.94 9.93
CA GLU A 101 4.59 17.55 9.61
C GLU A 101 4.66 16.66 8.36
N LEU A 102 3.74 15.69 8.22
CA LEU A 102 3.60 14.88 7.00
C LEU A 102 3.33 15.74 5.77
N SER A 103 2.47 16.76 5.91
CA SER A 103 2.16 17.71 4.85
C SER A 103 3.41 18.45 4.38
N GLY A 104 4.21 18.97 5.32
CA GLY A 104 5.47 19.64 5.02
C GLY A 104 6.51 18.73 4.37
N LYS A 105 6.68 17.50 4.87
CA LYS A 105 7.65 16.54 4.32
C LYS A 105 7.30 16.04 2.93
N LEU A 106 6.00 15.86 2.62
CA LEU A 106 5.53 15.19 1.40
C LEU A 106 4.92 16.14 0.36
N GLY A 107 4.77 17.42 0.68
CA GLY A 107 4.09 18.40 -0.18
C GLY A 107 2.65 17.99 -0.48
N LEU A 108 1.96 17.37 0.49
CA LEU A 108 0.55 17.00 0.39
C LEU A 108 -0.30 17.98 1.19
N ARG A 109 -1.59 18.10 0.87
CA ARG A 109 -2.52 18.84 1.74
C ARG A 109 -2.61 18.16 3.10
N GLN A 110 -2.56 18.93 4.18
CA GLN A 110 -2.68 18.42 5.56
C GLN A 110 -3.90 17.52 5.76
N LYS A 111 -5.05 17.88 5.16
CA LYS A 111 -6.28 17.08 5.20
C LYS A 111 -6.09 15.68 4.58
N THR A 112 -5.34 15.58 3.49
CA THR A 112 -5.01 14.29 2.84
C THR A 112 -4.15 13.43 3.76
N CYS A 113 -3.11 14.01 4.37
CA CYS A 113 -2.27 13.30 5.33
C CYS A 113 -3.05 12.83 6.55
N TRP A 114 -3.95 13.68 7.08
CA TRP A 114 -4.79 13.33 8.23
C TRP A 114 -5.75 12.19 7.91
N LEU A 115 -6.48 12.25 6.80
CA LEU A 115 -7.42 11.20 6.38
C LEU A 115 -6.70 9.86 6.19
N PHE A 116 -5.57 9.86 5.48
CA PHE A 116 -4.82 8.62 5.23
C PHE A 116 -4.24 8.04 6.53
N ARG A 117 -3.70 8.88 7.41
CA ARG A 117 -3.21 8.48 8.74
C ARG A 117 -4.32 7.88 9.59
N ALA A 118 -5.51 8.51 9.60
CA ALA A 118 -6.66 8.00 10.34
C ALA A 118 -7.13 6.63 9.83
N GLU A 119 -7.23 6.45 8.51
CA GLU A 119 -7.55 5.15 7.90
C GLU A 119 -6.51 4.07 8.26
N SER A 120 -5.22 4.45 8.30
CA SER A 120 -4.13 3.54 8.67
C SER A 120 -4.30 2.99 10.08
N TYR A 121 -4.63 3.85 11.05
CA TYR A 121 -4.86 3.42 12.43
C TYR A 121 -6.18 2.64 12.60
N ALA A 122 -7.24 3.04 11.90
CA ALA A 122 -8.53 2.36 11.97
C ALA A 122 -8.45 0.89 11.51
N ARG A 123 -7.51 0.57 10.61
CA ARG A 123 -7.27 -0.81 10.15
C ARG A 123 -6.37 -1.62 11.07
N ASP A 124 -5.37 -1.00 11.70
CA ASP A 124 -4.54 -1.66 12.73
C ASP A 124 -5.40 -2.15 13.92
N ALA A 125 -6.37 -1.33 14.33
CA ALA A 125 -7.31 -1.68 15.39
C ALA A 125 -8.27 -2.85 15.06
N LYS A 126 -8.41 -3.21 13.77
CA LYS A 126 -9.22 -4.37 13.33
C LYS A 126 -8.40 -5.65 13.15
N GLN A 127 -7.07 -5.57 13.21
CA GLN A 127 -6.15 -6.70 13.08
C GLN A 127 -5.58 -7.18 14.43
N ARG A 128 -5.89 -6.46 15.52
CA ARG A 128 -5.70 -6.88 16.91
C ARG A 128 -7.00 -7.40 17.48
#